data_AF-A0A1G1SBH0-F1
#
_entry.id   AF-A0A1G1SBH0-F1
#
_cell.length_a   1.000
_cell.length_b   1.000
_cell.length_c   1.000
_cell.angle_alpha   90.00
_cell.angle_beta   90.00
_cell.angle_gamma   90.00
#
_symmetry.space_group_name_H-M   'P 1'
#
loop_
_entity.id
_entity.type
_entity.pdbx_description
1 polymer ?
#
loop_
_entity_poly.entity_id
_entity_poly.type
_entity_poly.pdbx_seq_one_letter_code
_entity_poly.pdbx_strand_id
1 'polypeptide(L)' 'MNTPHLTFKLEHARKEHQKLSEAIITNDTVTLLLNYGCLKNANDRLYQLEYFLNHKEWKD' A
#
# COMPACT_ATOMS: atom_id res chain seq x y z
N MET A 1 14.37 -15.13 9.54
CA MET A 1 13.26 -15.38 10.52
C MET A 1 11.96 -14.73 10.06
N ASN A 2 10.92 -15.49 9.71
CA ASN A 2 9.56 -14.96 9.49
C ASN A 2 8.86 -14.72 10.83
N THR A 3 9.03 -13.54 11.41
CA THR A 3 8.30 -13.17 12.62
C THR A 3 6.82 -12.96 12.28
N PRO A 4 5.86 -13.42 13.12
CA PRO A 4 4.41 -13.22 12.87
C PRO A 4 4.02 -11.77 12.59
N HIS A 5 4.76 -10.83 13.17
CA HIS A 5 4.62 -9.40 12.97
C HIS A 5 4.90 -8.96 11.53
N LEU A 6 5.92 -9.54 10.89
CA LEU A 6 6.26 -9.25 9.50
C LEU A 6 5.16 -9.77 8.56
N THR A 7 4.67 -10.98 8.81
CA THR A 7 3.57 -11.57 8.03
C THR A 7 2.32 -10.69 8.10
N PHE A 8 1.93 -10.26 9.30
CA PHE A 8 0.77 -9.37 9.48
C PHE A 8 0.94 -8.03 8.77
N LYS A 9 2.14 -7.43 8.84
CA LYS A 9 2.45 -6.18 8.13
C LYS A 9 2.39 -6.33 6.62
N LEU A 10 2.88 -7.46 6.08
CA LEU A 10 2.81 -7.75 4.65
C LEU A 10 1.36 -7.94 4.18
N GLU A 11 0.55 -8.67 4.95
CA GLU A 11 -0.88 -8.82 4.63
C GLU A 11 -1.63 -7.49 4.65
N HIS A 12 -1.36 -6.65 5.65
CA HIS A 12 -1.95 -5.31 5.73
C HIS A 12 -1.54 -4.46 4.52
N ALA A 13 -0.25 -4.42 4.20
CA ALA A 13 0.28 -3.67 3.07
C ALA A 13 -0.31 -4.15 1.72
N ARG A 14 -0.50 -5.46 1.54
CA ARG A 14 -1.15 -6.02 0.34
C ARG A 14 -2.60 -5.55 0.21
N LYS A 15 -3.38 -5.62 1.29
CA LYS A 15 -4.79 -5.18 1.30
C LYS A 15 -4.91 -3.69 1.04
N GLU A 16 -4.04 -2.90 1.64
CA GLU A 16 -4.00 -1.45 1.42
C GLU A 16 -3.64 -1.12 -0.03
N HIS A 17 -2.58 -1.73 -0.56
CA HIS A 17 -2.15 -1.55 -1.95
C HIS A 17 -3.27 -1.88 -2.93
N GLN A 18 -3.95 -3.01 -2.74
CA GLN A 18 -5.07 -3.41 -3.60
C GLN A 18 -6.18 -2.36 -3.61
N LYS A 19 -6.65 -1.92 -2.43
CA LYS A 19 -7.73 -0.92 -2.32
C LYS A 19 -7.33 0.44 -2.92
N LEU A 20 -6.11 0.88 -2.66
CA LEU A 20 -5.60 2.15 -3.16
C LEU A 20 -5.43 2.13 -4.68
N SER A 21 -4.86 1.06 -5.22
CA SER A 21 -4.72 0.87 -6.66
C SER A 21 -6.08 0.86 -7.36
N GLU A 22 -7.07 0.15 -6.81
CA GLU A 22 -8.44 0.13 -7.34
C GLU A 22 -9.10 1.51 -7.29
N ALA A 23 -8.95 2.25 -6.18
CA ALA A 23 -9.49 3.60 -6.06
C ALA A 23 -8.88 4.57 -7.08
N ILE A 24 -7.58 4.43 -7.38
CA ILE A 24 -6.91 5.24 -8.41
C ILE A 24 -7.44 4.86 -9.81
N ILE A 25 -7.52 3.56 -10.13
CA ILE A 25 -7.97 3.07 -11.45
C ILE A 25 -9.42 3.47 -11.74
N THR A 26 -10.28 3.36 -10.73
CA THR A 26 -11.71 3.71 -10.84
C THR A 26 -11.97 5.20 -10.69
N ASN A 27 -10.94 6.01 -10.42
CA ASN A 27 -11.04 7.42 -10.11
C ASN A 27 -12.07 7.70 -8.99
N ASP A 28 -12.06 6.85 -7.95
CA ASP A 28 -12.87 7.02 -6.75
C ASP A 28 -12.29 8.17 -5.90
N THR A 29 -12.59 9.39 -6.36
CA THR A 29 -12.11 10.62 -5.74
C THR A 29 -12.54 10.74 -4.28
N VAL A 30 -13.71 10.20 -3.89
CA VAL A 30 -14.21 10.24 -2.50
C VAL A 30 -13.30 9.40 -1.61
N THR A 31 -13.02 8.15 -1.98
CA THR A 31 -12.10 7.29 -1.23
C THR A 31 -10.69 7.89 -1.17
N LEU A 32 -10.21 8.46 -2.28
CA LEU A 32 -8.87 9.07 -2.34
C LEU A 32 -8.75 10.30 -1.43
N LEU A 33 -9.76 11.18 -1.42
CA LEU A 33 -9.80 12.36 -0.56
C LEU A 33 -9.96 12.00 0.91
N LEU A 34 -10.89 11.11 1.25
CA LEU A 34 -11.17 10.77 2.65
C LEU A 34 -10.01 10.04 3.33
N ASN A 35 -9.33 9.15 2.61
CA ASN A 35 -8.29 8.31 3.21
C ASN A 35 -6.87 8.86 3.02
N TYR A 36 -6.63 9.63 1.95
CA TYR A 36 -5.28 10.09 1.60
C TYR A 36 -5.18 11.62 1.44
N GLY A 37 -6.31 12.34 1.48
CA GLY A 37 -6.37 13.81 1.39
C GLY A 37 -6.27 14.34 -0.04
N CYS A 38 -5.37 13.79 -0.86
CA CYS A 38 -5.23 14.17 -2.27
C CYS A 38 -4.58 13.05 -3.11
N LEU A 39 -4.69 13.17 -4.43
CA LEU A 39 -4.11 12.20 -5.38
C LEU A 39 -2.59 12.08 -5.23
N LYS A 40 -1.88 13.18 -4.92
CA LYS A 40 -0.42 13.14 -4.72
C LYS A 40 -0.06 12.21 -3.55
N ASN A 41 -0.71 12.40 -2.40
CA ASN A 41 -0.48 11.57 -1.21
C ASN A 41 -0.86 10.11 -1.47
N ALA A 42 -1.94 9.88 -2.21
CA ALA A 42 -2.36 8.55 -2.63
C ALA A 42 -1.28 7.86 -3.49
N ASN A 43 -0.71 8.56 -4.47
CA ASN A 43 0.37 8.04 -5.30
C ASN A 43 1.67 7.81 -4.50
N ASP A 44 2.04 8.75 -3.63
CA ASP A 44 3.21 8.61 -2.76
C ASP A 44 3.07 7.38 -1.84
N ARG A 45 1.86 7.14 -1.33
CA ARG A 45 1.56 5.97 -0.50
C ARG A 45 1.61 4.67 -1.32
N LEU A 46 1.11 4.67 -2.54
CA LEU A 46 1.18 3.52 -3.44
C LEU A 46 2.64 3.12 -3.69
N TYR A 47 3.50 4.09 -3.97
CA TYR A 47 4.93 3.87 -4.18
C TYR A 47 5.63 3.28 -2.94
N GLN A 48 5.30 3.78 -1.74
CA GLN A 48 5.82 3.21 -0.49
C GLN A 48 5.40 1.74 -0.28
N LEU A 49 4.15 1.42 -0.60
CA LEU A 49 3.63 0.05 -0.50
C LEU A 49 4.31 -0.87 -1.52
N GLU A 50 4.48 -0.43 -2.75
CA GLU A 50 5.22 -1.18 -3.78
C GLU A 50 6.66 -1.43 -3.35
N TYR A 51 7.34 -0.42 -2.81
CA TYR A 51 8.70 -0.58 -2.30
C TYR A 51 8.75 -1.59 -1.15
N PHE A 52 7.85 -1.48 -0.17
CA PHE A 52 7.79 -2.40 0.97
C PHE A 52 7.47 -3.84 0.55
N LEU A 53 6.55 -4.04 -0.40
CA LEU A 53 6.13 -5.36 -0.88
C LEU A 53 7.15 -6.00 -1.83
N ASN A 54 7.89 -5.19 -2.59
CA ASN A 54 8.90 -5.65 -3.54
C ASN A 54 10.32 -5.66 -2.97
N HIS A 55 10.54 -5.24 -1.72
CA HIS A 55 11.85 -5.31 -1.09
C HIS A 55 12.28 -6.78 -0.95
N LYS A 56 12.96 -7.30 -1.99
CA LYS A 56 13.54 -8.65 -2.07
C LYS A 56 14.65 -8.90 -1.05
N GLU A 57 15.08 -7.87 -0.32
CA GLU A 57 16.18 -7.96 0.65
C GLU A 57 15.68 -8.13 2.09
N TRP A 58 14.83 -9.12 2.33
CA TRP A 58 14.99 -9.86 3.58
C TRP A 58 15.97 -11.00 3.30
N LYS A 59 17.21 -10.62 2.97
CA LYS A 59 18.36 -11.53 3.07
C LYS A 59 18.58 -11.76 4.57
N ASP A 60 18.08 -12.88 5.05
CA ASP A 60 18.66 -13.59 6.17
C ASP A 60 18.99 -15.01 5.67
#